data_AF-A0A9D5WUC0-F1
#
_entry.id   AF-A0A9D5WUC0-F1
#
_cell.length_a   1.000
_cell.length_b   1.000
_cell.length_c   1.000
_cell.angle_alpha   90.00
_cell.angle_beta   90.00
_cell.angle_gamma   90.00
#
_symmetry.space_group_name_H-M   'P 1'
#
loop_
_entity.id
_entity.type
_entity.pdbx_description
1 polymer ?
#
loop_
_entity_poly.entity_id
_entity_poly.type
_entity_poly.pdbx_seq_one_letter_code
_entity_poly.pdbx_strand_id
1 'polypeptide(L)'
;MANKTLTLAKKAKNDEFYTQLGDIEREMKHYKQHFKGKTVLCNCDDPRVSNFFKYFALNFELLGLKRLIATCYKSKEINIFSQNNSEQAVYIVYEGDKNDNHIVDNEEIEVKPLKGDGDFRSKECIELLKQADIVVTNPPFSLFREYVAQLMEYGKKFVIIGNQNAITYKEIFPYLRNNEIWIGYGFGDMGFKVPDYFEPRATRFWIDGTGQKWRSFGNICWFTNLDIQKRHEDLILYKRYNPEEYPKYDNYDVIDVNKVKEIPVDYDGVMGVPITFMDKFNSAQFEIIGMAEDNGKGYSGTEAKWDGINPHCVINGKNKFKRIFIKRIK
;
A
#
# COMPACT_ATOMS: atom_id res chain seq x y z
N MET A 1 33.22 20.06 8.68
CA MET A 1 31.90 20.73 8.74
C MET A 1 30.94 20.04 7.79
N ALA A 2 30.37 18.92 8.22
CA ALA A 2 29.39 18.13 7.45
C ALA A 2 28.37 17.55 8.44
N ASN A 3 27.12 17.34 7.99
CA ASN A 3 26.02 16.70 8.72
C ASN A 3 25.24 17.50 9.78
N LYS A 4 24.91 18.77 9.51
CA LYS A 4 23.75 19.42 10.18
C LYS A 4 22.58 19.73 9.23
N THR A 5 22.85 19.98 7.95
CA THR A 5 21.81 20.33 6.96
C THR A 5 21.00 19.12 6.47
N LEU A 6 21.61 17.93 6.35
CA LEU A 6 20.92 16.69 5.97
C LEU A 6 20.04 16.10 7.09
N THR A 7 20.32 16.46 8.35
CA THR A 7 19.60 15.96 9.53
C THR A 7 18.36 16.78 9.84
N LEU A 8 18.32 18.06 9.43
CA LEU A 8 17.15 18.94 9.57
C LEU A 8 16.11 18.70 8.47
N ALA A 9 16.54 18.31 7.26
CA ALA A 9 15.62 17.91 6.17
C ALA A 9 14.87 16.59 6.44
N LYS A 10 15.25 15.82 7.47
CA LYS A 10 14.53 14.61 7.91
C LYS A 10 13.30 14.89 8.77
N LYS A 11 13.03 16.15 9.16
CA LYS A 11 12.00 16.48 10.15
C LYS A 11 10.66 16.98 9.59
N ALA A 12 10.57 17.28 8.30
CA ALA A 12 9.30 17.49 7.59
C ALA A 12 9.19 16.41 6.52
N LYS A 13 8.50 15.31 6.83
CA LYS A 13 8.24 14.25 5.87
C LYS A 13 7.23 14.79 4.85
N ASN A 14 7.70 15.10 3.65
CA ASN A 14 6.90 15.49 2.50
C ASN A 14 6.11 14.28 1.96
N ASP A 15 5.16 13.76 2.76
CA ASP A 15 4.33 12.59 2.43
C ASP A 15 2.97 12.98 1.80
N GLU A 16 2.80 14.25 1.40
CA GLU A 16 1.59 14.76 0.75
C GLU A 16 1.51 14.31 -0.72
N PHE A 17 0.96 13.12 -0.95
CA PHE A 17 0.76 12.53 -2.28
C PHE A 17 -0.73 12.31 -2.55
N TYR A 18 -1.32 13.18 -3.38
CA TYR A 18 -2.73 13.08 -3.70
C TYR A 18 -2.96 12.09 -4.84
N THR A 19 -3.73 11.04 -4.53
CA THR A 19 -4.05 9.94 -5.45
C THR A 19 -5.10 10.35 -6.48
N GLN A 20 -4.99 9.87 -7.73
CA GLN A 20 -5.95 10.17 -8.78
C GLN A 20 -7.22 9.32 -8.66
N LEU A 21 -8.38 9.91 -8.98
CA LEU A 21 -9.65 9.20 -8.99
C LEU A 21 -9.62 7.97 -9.90
N GLY A 22 -9.03 8.08 -11.10
CA GLY A 22 -8.94 6.96 -12.04
C GLY A 22 -8.08 5.79 -11.55
N ASP A 23 -7.08 6.04 -10.69
CA ASP A 23 -6.32 4.96 -10.03
C ASP A 23 -7.20 4.23 -9.00
N ILE A 24 -7.98 4.98 -8.23
CA ILE A 24 -8.92 4.44 -7.24
C ILE A 24 -10.00 3.61 -7.95
N GLU A 25 -10.62 4.14 -9.02
CA GLU A 25 -11.66 3.43 -9.78
C GLU A 25 -11.14 2.11 -10.38
N ARG A 26 -9.92 2.13 -10.93
CA ARG A 26 -9.28 0.93 -11.48
C ARG A 26 -9.05 -0.15 -10.43
N GLU A 27 -8.70 0.23 -9.20
CA GLU A 27 -8.51 -0.71 -8.10
C GLU A 27 -9.86 -1.17 -7.53
N MET A 28 -10.71 -0.22 -7.11
CA MET A 28 -11.95 -0.48 -6.36
C MET A 28 -12.97 -1.32 -7.10
N LYS A 29 -12.96 -1.33 -8.45
CA LYS A 29 -13.86 -2.18 -9.24
C LYS A 29 -13.75 -3.67 -8.90
N HIS A 30 -12.61 -4.10 -8.37
CA HIS A 30 -12.36 -5.49 -7.98
C HIS A 30 -12.89 -5.86 -6.60
N TYR A 31 -13.37 -4.88 -5.82
CA TYR A 31 -13.77 -5.07 -4.42
C TYR A 31 -15.25 -4.82 -4.17
N LYS A 32 -16.05 -4.50 -5.21
CA LYS A 32 -17.45 -4.08 -5.11
C LYS A 32 -18.30 -4.93 -4.15
N GLN A 33 -18.19 -6.25 -4.25
CA GLN A 33 -18.95 -7.19 -3.42
C GLN A 33 -18.64 -7.10 -1.93
N HIS A 34 -17.45 -6.63 -1.55
CA HIS A 34 -17.03 -6.51 -0.15
C HIS A 34 -17.64 -5.31 0.55
N PHE A 35 -18.14 -4.31 -0.19
CA PHE A 35 -18.61 -3.05 0.38
C PHE A 35 -20.08 -3.05 0.82
N LYS A 36 -20.88 -4.01 0.36
CA LYS A 36 -22.32 -4.04 0.67
C LYS A 36 -22.58 -4.11 2.17
N GLY A 37 -23.36 -3.16 2.68
CA GLY A 37 -23.73 -3.00 4.08
C GLY A 37 -22.57 -2.61 4.99
N LYS A 38 -21.43 -2.17 4.45
CA LYS A 38 -20.22 -1.85 5.23
C LYS A 38 -20.07 -0.37 5.51
N THR A 39 -19.40 -0.08 6.62
CA THR A 39 -18.86 1.24 6.92
C THR A 39 -17.43 1.34 6.38
N VAL A 40 -17.18 2.31 5.49
CA VAL A 40 -15.85 2.59 4.95
C VAL A 40 -15.23 3.80 5.66
N LEU A 41 -13.96 3.69 6.02
CA LEU A 41 -13.15 4.80 6.54
C LEU A 41 -12.05 5.17 5.55
N CYS A 42 -12.01 6.45 5.18
CA CYS A 42 -10.97 7.05 4.36
C CYS A 42 -10.18 8.04 5.21
N ASN A 43 -9.00 7.66 5.71
CA ASN A 43 -8.10 8.63 6.32
C ASN A 43 -7.58 9.56 5.21
N CYS A 44 -7.62 10.88 5.38
CA CYS A 44 -7.10 11.81 4.38
C CYS A 44 -6.57 13.10 5.00
N ASP A 45 -5.71 13.78 4.25
CA ASP A 45 -5.21 15.10 4.66
C ASP A 45 -6.34 16.14 4.57
N ASP A 46 -7.17 16.11 3.53
CA ASP A 46 -8.42 16.87 3.46
C ASP A 46 -9.52 16.09 2.72
N PRO A 47 -10.67 15.78 3.39
CA PRO A 47 -11.75 14.98 2.82
C PRO A 47 -12.49 15.68 1.68
N ARG A 48 -12.46 17.02 1.58
CA ARG A 48 -13.15 17.78 0.52
C ARG A 48 -12.44 17.66 -0.83
N VAL A 49 -11.14 17.39 -0.83
CA VAL A 49 -10.33 17.14 -2.03
C VAL A 49 -9.91 15.68 -2.18
N SER A 50 -10.26 14.84 -1.20
CA SER A 50 -9.92 13.42 -1.21
C SER A 50 -10.69 12.69 -2.31
N ASN A 51 -9.96 12.22 -3.32
CA ASN A 51 -10.54 11.37 -4.36
C ASN A 51 -11.05 10.03 -3.80
N PHE A 52 -10.59 9.59 -2.62
CA PHE A 52 -11.16 8.42 -1.93
C PHE A 52 -12.57 8.71 -1.44
N PHE A 53 -12.76 9.81 -0.70
CA PHE A 53 -14.10 10.22 -0.25
C PHE A 53 -15.02 10.46 -1.45
N LYS A 54 -14.54 11.21 -2.46
CA LYS A 54 -15.28 11.45 -3.69
C LYS A 54 -15.73 10.17 -4.38
N TYR A 55 -14.84 9.17 -4.52
CA TYR A 55 -15.19 7.88 -5.12
C TYR A 55 -16.32 7.20 -4.36
N PHE A 56 -16.18 7.04 -3.04
CA PHE A 56 -17.17 6.31 -2.25
C PHE A 56 -18.49 7.05 -2.09
N ALA A 57 -18.47 8.39 -1.99
CA ALA A 57 -19.69 9.19 -1.93
C ALA A 57 -20.48 9.10 -3.24
N LEU A 58 -19.81 9.28 -4.39
CA LEU A 58 -20.45 9.17 -5.72
C LEU A 58 -20.94 7.75 -6.06
N ASN A 59 -20.38 6.73 -5.42
CA ASN A 59 -20.76 5.34 -5.64
C ASN A 59 -21.48 4.72 -4.42
N PHE A 60 -21.96 5.54 -3.48
CA PHE A 60 -22.43 5.06 -2.17
C PHE A 60 -23.56 4.04 -2.31
N GLU A 61 -24.62 4.43 -3.02
CA GLU A 61 -25.78 3.58 -3.29
C GLU A 61 -25.43 2.39 -4.18
N LEU A 62 -24.60 2.60 -5.21
CA LEU A 62 -24.19 1.55 -6.13
C LEU A 62 -23.38 0.44 -5.43
N LEU A 63 -22.56 0.82 -4.45
CA LEU A 63 -21.79 -0.12 -3.62
C LEU A 63 -22.64 -0.68 -2.46
N GLY A 64 -23.82 -0.11 -2.21
CA GLY A 64 -24.70 -0.44 -1.10
C GLY A 64 -24.02 -0.20 0.25
N LEU A 65 -23.26 0.89 0.38
CA LEU A 65 -22.58 1.23 1.63
C LEU A 65 -23.59 1.51 2.74
N LYS A 66 -23.21 1.21 3.98
CA LYS A 66 -23.98 1.62 5.15
C LYS A 66 -23.63 3.04 5.58
N ARG A 67 -22.33 3.37 5.52
CA ARG A 67 -21.80 4.63 6.02
C ARG A 67 -20.39 4.87 5.47
N LEU A 68 -20.06 6.13 5.25
CA LEU A 68 -18.74 6.58 4.84
C LEU A 68 -18.23 7.59 5.87
N ILE A 69 -17.01 7.37 6.35
CA ILE A 69 -16.32 8.24 7.29
C ILE A 69 -15.03 8.72 6.62
N ALA A 70 -14.70 10.00 6.74
CA ALA A 70 -13.40 10.52 6.32
C ALA A 70 -12.83 11.47 7.36
N THR A 71 -11.60 11.22 7.83
CA THR A 71 -10.91 12.11 8.77
C THR A 71 -10.02 13.10 8.02
N CYS A 72 -9.93 14.33 8.50
CA CYS A 72 -9.06 15.39 8.00
C CYS A 72 -7.91 15.62 8.98
N TYR A 73 -6.67 15.58 8.50
CA TYR A 73 -5.56 16.18 9.24
C TYR A 73 -5.65 17.71 9.12
N LYS A 74 -5.16 18.48 10.11
CA LYS A 74 -5.28 19.96 10.17
C LYS A 74 -5.32 20.64 8.78
N SER A 75 -6.51 21.09 8.37
CA SER A 75 -6.70 21.88 7.15
C SER A 75 -6.21 23.30 7.39
N LYS A 76 -5.41 23.84 6.46
CA LYS A 76 -5.05 25.27 6.44
C LYS A 76 -6.13 26.16 5.83
N GLU A 77 -7.23 25.60 5.32
CA GLU A 77 -8.27 26.38 4.64
C GLU A 77 -9.65 25.77 4.88
N ILE A 78 -10.36 26.27 5.89
CA ILE A 78 -11.78 25.99 6.09
C ILE A 78 -12.53 27.05 5.27
N ASN A 79 -13.00 26.73 4.06
CA ASN A 79 -14.36 26.25 3.74
C ASN A 79 -14.53 26.04 2.23
N ILE A 80 -15.65 25.41 1.83
CA ILE A 80 -16.11 25.46 0.43
C ILE A 80 -16.62 26.88 0.06
N PHE A 81 -17.12 27.71 1.00
CA PHE A 81 -17.53 29.12 0.76
C PHE A 81 -17.50 30.11 1.96
N SER A 82 -16.65 29.95 2.96
CA SER A 82 -16.54 30.93 4.07
C SER A 82 -15.10 31.19 4.50
N GLN A 83 -14.69 32.46 4.50
CA GLN A 83 -13.35 32.91 4.87
C GLN A 83 -13.11 32.83 6.39
N ASN A 84 -13.03 31.63 6.96
CA ASN A 84 -12.63 31.47 8.35
C ASN A 84 -11.60 30.35 8.48
N ASN A 85 -10.32 30.75 8.55
CA ASN A 85 -9.20 29.92 8.96
C ASN A 85 -9.48 29.35 10.36
N SER A 86 -9.95 28.11 10.44
CA SER A 86 -9.89 27.36 11.70
C SER A 86 -8.80 26.29 11.56
N GLU A 87 -7.88 26.25 12.53
CA GLU A 87 -6.78 25.29 12.60
C GLU A 87 -7.25 23.90 13.10
N GLN A 88 -8.56 23.67 13.17
CA GLN A 88 -9.14 22.51 13.81
C GLN A 88 -9.35 21.38 12.79
N ALA A 89 -8.81 20.21 13.10
CA ALA A 89 -9.08 18.99 12.35
C ALA A 89 -10.57 18.64 12.43
N VAL A 90 -11.11 18.02 11.38
CA VAL A 90 -12.52 17.61 11.29
C VAL A 90 -12.63 16.18 10.79
N TYR A 91 -13.78 15.55 10.99
CA TYR A 91 -14.16 14.37 10.25
C TYR A 91 -15.53 14.55 9.64
N ILE A 92 -15.74 13.86 8.55
CA ILE A 92 -16.97 13.88 7.77
C ILE A 92 -17.64 12.51 7.86
N VAL A 93 -18.96 12.53 8.00
CA VAL A 93 -19.80 11.33 7.91
C VAL A 93 -20.82 11.53 6.81
N TYR A 94 -20.96 10.53 5.96
CA TYR A 94 -22.00 10.46 4.93
C TYR A 94 -22.72 9.12 5.05
N GLU A 95 -24.05 9.14 5.08
CA GLU A 95 -24.91 7.98 5.31
C GLU A 95 -25.85 7.69 4.12
N GLY A 96 -25.56 8.27 2.97
CA GLY A 96 -26.35 8.11 1.74
C GLY A 96 -27.29 9.27 1.48
N ASP A 97 -28.00 9.16 0.36
CA ASP A 97 -28.97 10.14 -0.12
C ASP A 97 -30.21 10.13 0.80
N LYS A 98 -30.55 11.28 1.37
CA LYS A 98 -31.66 11.47 2.31
C LYS A 98 -32.85 12.20 1.69
N ASN A 99 -32.67 12.85 0.54
CA ASN A 99 -33.69 13.69 -0.08
C ASN A 99 -34.09 13.23 -1.50
N ASP A 100 -33.57 12.09 -1.95
CA ASP A 100 -33.86 11.40 -3.21
C ASP A 100 -33.50 12.24 -4.45
N ASN A 101 -32.52 13.13 -4.32
CA ASN A 101 -32.03 13.97 -5.43
C ASN A 101 -30.88 13.31 -6.22
N HIS A 102 -30.38 12.17 -5.75
CA HIS A 102 -29.26 11.40 -6.29
C HIS A 102 -27.97 12.19 -6.48
N ILE A 103 -27.78 13.26 -5.72
CA ILE A 103 -26.56 14.06 -5.68
C ILE A 103 -26.04 14.10 -4.25
N VAL A 104 -24.71 14.06 -4.10
CA VAL A 104 -24.10 14.23 -2.79
C VAL A 104 -24.13 15.73 -2.46
N ASP A 105 -24.97 16.14 -1.53
CA ASP A 105 -25.11 17.53 -1.12
C ASP A 105 -24.50 17.82 0.26
N ASN A 106 -24.36 19.12 0.58
CA ASN A 106 -23.75 19.52 1.84
C ASN A 106 -24.68 19.30 3.03
N GLU A 107 -25.99 19.22 2.79
CA GLU A 107 -27.02 18.95 3.78
C GLU A 107 -26.96 17.51 4.29
N GLU A 108 -26.52 16.56 3.45
CA GLU A 108 -26.31 15.15 3.79
C GLU A 108 -24.96 14.84 4.44
N ILE A 109 -23.97 15.72 4.20
CA ILE A 109 -22.61 15.60 4.72
C ILE A 109 -22.52 16.20 6.14
N GLU A 110 -22.37 15.33 7.14
CA GLU A 110 -22.16 15.78 8.52
C GLU A 110 -20.68 16.07 8.78
N VAL A 111 -20.33 17.34 9.02
CA VAL A 111 -18.98 17.77 9.40
C VAL A 111 -18.90 17.92 10.93
N LYS A 112 -17.98 17.19 11.56
CA LYS A 112 -17.79 17.19 13.02
C LYS A 112 -16.35 17.55 13.39
N PRO A 113 -16.12 18.43 14.37
CA PRO A 113 -14.79 18.82 14.79
C PRO A 113 -14.08 17.69 15.54
N LEU A 114 -12.78 17.57 15.33
CA LEU A 114 -11.86 16.75 16.13
C LEU A 114 -11.20 17.61 17.21
N LYS A 115 -10.82 16.99 18.33
CA LYS A 115 -10.11 17.66 19.44
C LYS A 115 -8.62 17.76 19.18
N GLY A 116 -8.05 16.78 18.50
CA GLY A 116 -6.65 16.67 18.13
C GLY A 116 -6.37 17.17 16.72
N ASP A 117 -5.28 16.68 16.14
CA ASP A 117 -4.77 17.06 14.83
C ASP A 117 -5.23 16.15 13.68
N GLY A 118 -5.97 15.09 13.97
CA GLY A 118 -6.40 14.08 13.00
C GLY A 118 -5.40 12.96 12.75
N ASP A 119 -4.34 12.84 13.56
CA ASP A 119 -3.42 11.70 13.50
C ASP A 119 -4.19 10.39 13.76
N PHE A 120 -3.98 9.38 12.91
CA PHE A 120 -4.64 8.07 12.99
C PHE A 120 -4.41 7.34 14.32
N ARG A 121 -3.38 7.74 15.07
CA ARG A 121 -3.01 7.19 16.39
C ARG A 121 -3.75 7.87 17.53
N SER A 122 -4.39 9.01 17.28
CA SER A 122 -5.19 9.71 18.28
C SER A 122 -6.37 8.86 18.73
N LYS A 123 -6.76 9.00 20.01
CA LYS A 123 -7.87 8.22 20.58
C LYS A 123 -9.17 8.40 19.80
N GLU A 124 -9.46 9.62 19.34
CA GLU A 124 -10.67 9.90 18.57
C GLU A 124 -10.65 9.25 17.18
N CYS A 125 -9.52 9.27 16.46
CA CYS A 125 -9.39 8.57 15.18
C CYS A 125 -9.47 7.05 15.35
N ILE A 126 -8.96 6.51 16.46
CA ILE A 126 -9.14 5.09 16.81
C ILE A 126 -10.61 4.76 17.05
N GLU A 127 -11.39 5.62 17.71
CA GLU A 127 -12.84 5.41 17.87
C GLU A 127 -13.59 5.44 16.52
N LEU A 128 -13.13 6.24 15.56
CA LEU A 128 -13.64 6.22 14.18
C LEU A 128 -13.21 4.94 13.43
N LEU A 129 -11.97 4.48 13.65
CA LEU A 129 -11.48 3.22 13.10
C LEU A 129 -12.30 2.03 13.60
N LYS A 130 -12.57 1.96 14.91
CA LYS A 130 -13.39 0.90 15.53
C LYS A 130 -14.77 0.79 14.89
N GLN A 131 -15.33 1.93 14.51
CA GLN A 131 -16.62 2.07 13.84
C GLN A 131 -16.65 1.65 12.36
N ALA A 132 -15.49 1.52 11.72
CA ALA A 132 -15.37 1.14 10.32
C ALA A 132 -15.17 -0.37 10.15
N ASP A 133 -15.70 -0.92 9.07
CA ASP A 133 -15.46 -2.31 8.66
C ASP A 133 -14.24 -2.41 7.74
N ILE A 134 -14.13 -1.45 6.81
CA ILE A 134 -13.10 -1.42 5.78
C ILE A 134 -12.40 -0.05 5.76
N VAL A 135 -11.07 -0.04 5.69
CA VAL A 135 -10.27 1.17 5.52
C VAL A 135 -9.73 1.25 4.10
N VAL A 136 -9.95 2.38 3.42
CA VAL A 136 -9.46 2.57 2.04
C VAL A 136 -8.79 3.93 1.92
N THR A 137 -7.47 3.95 1.70
CA THR A 137 -6.70 5.21 1.70
C THR A 137 -5.28 5.08 1.13
N ASN A 138 -4.61 6.23 0.93
CA ASN A 138 -3.17 6.37 0.76
C ASN A 138 -2.53 6.83 2.09
N PRO A 139 -2.11 5.91 2.98
CA PRO A 139 -1.47 6.29 4.23
C PRO A 139 -0.09 6.92 4.00
N PRO A 140 0.43 7.74 4.94
CA PRO A 140 1.79 8.26 4.85
C PRO A 140 2.81 7.11 4.75
N PHE A 141 3.57 7.04 3.67
CA PHE A 141 4.50 5.93 3.43
C PHE A 141 5.53 5.74 4.55
N SER A 142 5.89 6.84 5.19
CA SER A 142 6.85 6.83 6.28
C SER A 142 6.30 6.29 7.62
N LEU A 143 4.98 6.14 7.73
CA LEU A 143 4.24 5.55 8.86
C LEU A 143 3.54 4.23 8.47
N PHE A 144 3.75 3.74 7.24
CA PHE A 144 3.06 2.58 6.69
C PHE A 144 3.10 1.33 7.60
N ARG A 145 4.24 1.05 8.23
CA ARG A 145 4.40 -0.09 9.15
C ARG A 145 3.52 0.01 10.39
N GLU A 146 3.51 1.18 11.01
CA GLU A 146 2.69 1.48 12.19
C GLU A 146 1.21 1.49 11.82
N TYR A 147 0.88 2.01 10.64
CA TYR A 147 -0.48 2.03 10.10
C TYR A 147 -1.03 0.61 9.89
N VAL A 148 -0.30 -0.26 9.16
CA VAL A 148 -0.72 -1.65 8.95
C VAL A 148 -0.82 -2.41 10.27
N ALA A 149 0.13 -2.23 11.19
CA ALA A 149 0.08 -2.86 12.51
C ALA A 149 -1.21 -2.50 13.26
N GLN A 150 -1.60 -1.22 13.25
CA GLN A 150 -2.86 -0.77 13.85
C GLN A 150 -4.08 -1.41 13.16
N LEU A 151 -4.11 -1.44 11.82
CA LEU A 151 -5.23 -2.07 11.09
C LEU A 151 -5.38 -3.55 11.43
N MET A 152 -4.26 -4.27 11.55
CA MET A 152 -4.25 -5.69 11.94
C MET A 152 -4.68 -5.87 13.40
N GLU A 153 -4.19 -5.03 14.32
CA GLU A 153 -4.56 -5.05 15.75
C GLU A 153 -6.08 -4.89 15.95
N TYR A 154 -6.71 -3.98 15.20
CA TYR A 154 -8.15 -3.75 15.27
C TYR A 154 -8.98 -4.67 14.34
N GLY A 155 -8.35 -5.67 13.72
CA GLY A 155 -9.02 -6.66 12.87
C GLY A 155 -9.71 -6.06 11.64
N LYS A 156 -9.18 -4.95 11.11
CA LYS A 156 -9.82 -4.19 10.02
C LYS A 156 -9.53 -4.82 8.68
N LYS A 157 -10.54 -4.79 7.81
CA LYS A 157 -10.33 -5.04 6.39
C LYS A 157 -9.81 -3.77 5.73
N PHE A 158 -8.99 -3.88 4.70
CA PHE A 158 -8.43 -2.68 4.08
C PHE A 158 -8.01 -2.85 2.63
N VAL A 159 -7.94 -1.73 1.91
CA VAL A 159 -7.28 -1.59 0.60
C VAL A 159 -6.48 -0.29 0.63
N ILE A 160 -5.16 -0.37 0.76
CA ILE A 160 -4.31 0.79 1.01
C ILE A 160 -3.14 0.88 0.03
N ILE A 161 -2.70 2.08 -0.26
CA ILE A 161 -1.52 2.31 -1.11
C ILE A 161 -0.25 2.24 -0.26
N GLY A 162 0.78 1.61 -0.80
CA GLY A 162 2.10 1.57 -0.20
C GLY A 162 3.21 1.50 -1.24
N ASN A 163 4.44 1.53 -0.76
CA ASN A 163 5.61 1.31 -1.59
C ASN A 163 5.94 -0.19 -1.66
N GLN A 164 6.37 -0.70 -2.81
CA GLN A 164 6.78 -2.10 -2.99
C GLN A 164 7.88 -2.53 -2.02
N ASN A 165 8.75 -1.61 -1.57
CA ASN A 165 9.75 -1.92 -0.56
C ASN A 165 9.15 -2.43 0.75
N ALA A 166 7.90 -2.05 1.05
CA ALA A 166 7.18 -2.49 2.25
C ALA A 166 6.95 -4.00 2.29
N ILE A 167 6.95 -4.68 1.14
CA ILE A 167 6.88 -6.16 1.04
C ILE A 167 7.95 -6.83 1.92
N THR A 168 9.11 -6.17 2.08
CA THR A 168 10.28 -6.75 2.75
C THR A 168 10.55 -6.17 4.12
N TYR A 169 9.63 -5.34 4.62
CA TYR A 169 9.72 -4.83 5.99
C TYR A 169 9.45 -5.96 6.98
N LYS A 170 10.23 -6.01 8.06
CA LYS A 170 10.12 -7.05 9.10
C LYS A 170 8.71 -7.17 9.68
N GLU A 171 8.03 -6.04 9.78
CA GLU A 171 6.70 -5.93 10.37
C GLU A 171 5.57 -6.23 9.36
N ILE A 172 5.87 -6.29 8.06
CA ILE A 172 4.87 -6.50 6.99
C ILE A 172 5.00 -7.90 6.38
N PHE A 173 6.23 -8.35 6.14
CA PHE A 173 6.47 -9.64 5.49
C PHE A 173 5.85 -10.84 6.20
N PRO A 174 5.84 -10.94 7.55
CA PRO A 174 5.16 -12.04 8.23
C PRO A 174 3.70 -12.17 7.80
N TYR A 175 2.96 -11.06 7.69
CA TYR A 175 1.57 -11.08 7.24
C TYR A 175 1.43 -11.53 5.77
N LEU A 176 2.38 -11.16 4.89
CA LEU A 176 2.40 -11.62 3.50
C LEU A 176 2.69 -13.13 3.42
N ARG A 177 3.71 -13.59 4.16
CA ARG A 177 4.11 -15.00 4.22
C ARG A 177 3.02 -15.89 4.77
N ASN A 178 2.35 -15.44 5.83
CA ASN A 178 1.26 -16.16 6.49
C ASN A 178 -0.09 -16.04 5.74
N ASN A 179 -0.09 -15.39 4.57
CA ASN A 179 -1.28 -15.22 3.73
C ASN A 179 -2.41 -14.40 4.40
N GLU A 180 -2.04 -13.45 5.26
CA GLU A 180 -2.95 -12.55 6.00
C GLU A 180 -3.15 -11.21 5.27
N ILE A 181 -2.15 -10.80 4.47
CA ILE A 181 -2.16 -9.62 3.58
C ILE A 181 -1.65 -10.06 2.20
N TRP A 182 -2.09 -9.40 1.13
CA TRP A 182 -1.59 -9.59 -0.23
C TRP A 182 -1.58 -8.28 -1.02
N ILE A 183 -1.02 -8.36 -2.23
CA ILE A 183 -0.93 -7.24 -3.17
C ILE A 183 -2.23 -7.12 -3.97
N GLY A 184 -2.77 -5.90 -4.04
CA GLY A 184 -3.93 -5.54 -4.86
C GLY A 184 -3.63 -5.51 -6.36
N TYR A 185 -4.52 -4.96 -7.18
CA TYR A 185 -4.37 -5.00 -8.64
C TYR A 185 -3.32 -4.01 -9.15
N GLY A 186 -3.31 -2.79 -8.65
CA GLY A 186 -2.36 -1.76 -9.03
C GLY A 186 -0.96 -2.04 -8.48
N PHE A 187 0.01 -2.11 -9.39
CA PHE A 187 1.41 -2.43 -9.06
C PHE A 187 2.34 -1.80 -10.10
N GLY A 188 3.25 -0.94 -9.64
CA GLY A 188 4.26 -0.28 -10.46
C GLY A 188 4.09 1.23 -10.51
N ASP A 189 3.94 1.76 -11.72
CA ASP A 189 3.93 3.20 -11.98
C ASP A 189 2.63 3.85 -11.51
N MET A 190 2.76 4.89 -10.70
CA MET A 190 1.61 5.67 -10.22
C MET A 190 1.99 7.14 -10.08
N GLY A 191 1.11 8.02 -10.59
CA GLY A 191 1.27 9.47 -10.54
C GLY A 191 0.44 10.09 -9.42
N PHE A 192 1.03 11.05 -8.71
CA PHE A 192 0.41 11.81 -7.63
C PHE A 192 0.53 13.30 -7.90
N LYS A 193 -0.49 14.06 -7.52
CA LYS A 193 -0.33 15.51 -7.38
C LYS A 193 0.50 15.78 -6.14
N VAL A 194 1.35 16.80 -6.22
CA VAL A 194 2.19 17.23 -5.10
C VAL A 194 2.06 18.75 -4.89
N PRO A 195 2.21 19.23 -3.64
CA PRO A 195 2.17 20.65 -3.33
C PRO A 195 3.19 21.51 -4.07
N ASP A 196 2.93 22.82 -4.13
CA ASP A 196 3.77 23.80 -4.84
C ASP A 196 5.18 23.92 -4.27
N TYR A 197 5.40 23.57 -3.01
CA TYR A 197 6.74 23.57 -2.40
C TYR A 197 7.63 22.40 -2.87
N PHE A 198 7.10 21.44 -3.65
CA PHE A 198 7.93 20.37 -4.19
C PHE A 198 8.88 20.88 -5.27
N GLU A 199 10.18 20.65 -5.04
CA GLU A 199 11.24 20.98 -5.98
C GLU A 199 11.17 20.13 -7.27
N PRO A 200 11.33 20.71 -8.47
CA PRO A 200 11.39 19.95 -9.71
C PRO A 200 12.47 18.85 -9.68
N ARG A 201 12.25 17.75 -10.42
CA ARG A 201 13.30 16.76 -10.72
C ARG A 201 13.35 16.49 -12.21
N ALA A 202 14.51 16.06 -12.69
CA ALA A 202 14.73 15.77 -14.11
C ALA A 202 13.85 14.62 -14.64
N THR A 203 13.47 13.67 -13.79
CA THR A 203 12.64 12.53 -14.16
C THR A 203 11.43 12.44 -13.25
N ARG A 204 10.33 11.86 -13.79
CA ARG A 204 9.11 11.54 -13.04
C ARG A 204 8.51 12.76 -12.32
N PHE A 205 8.61 13.93 -12.96
CA PHE A 205 8.02 15.19 -12.53
C PHE A 205 7.58 16.00 -13.73
N TRP A 206 6.41 16.60 -13.63
CA TRP A 206 5.91 17.52 -14.64
C TRP A 206 4.95 18.51 -14.00
N ILE A 207 4.64 19.58 -14.74
CA ILE A 207 3.62 20.57 -14.39
C ILE A 207 2.58 20.51 -15.50
N ASP A 208 1.30 20.38 -15.15
CA ASP A 208 0.24 20.36 -16.16
C ASP A 208 -0.17 21.77 -16.59
N GLY A 209 -1.11 21.86 -17.54
CA GLY A 209 -1.57 23.15 -18.10
C GLY A 209 -2.27 24.08 -17.08
N THR A 210 -2.62 23.58 -15.89
CA THR A 210 -3.21 24.38 -14.80
C THR A 210 -2.17 24.90 -13.81
N GLY A 211 -0.90 24.52 -13.97
CA GLY A 211 0.17 24.84 -13.02
C GLY A 211 0.34 23.82 -11.89
N GLN A 212 -0.50 22.77 -11.83
CA GLN A 212 -0.38 21.71 -10.83
C GLN A 212 0.89 20.89 -11.05
N LYS A 213 1.69 20.73 -9.98
CA LYS A 213 2.88 19.87 -9.96
C LYS A 213 2.53 18.40 -9.76
N TRP A 214 3.25 17.52 -10.45
CA TRP A 214 3.05 16.07 -10.41
C TRP A 214 4.35 15.31 -10.16
N ARG A 215 4.23 14.14 -9.52
CA ARG A 215 5.30 13.17 -9.32
C ARG A 215 4.82 11.77 -9.66
N SER A 216 5.64 10.96 -10.31
CA SER A 216 5.36 9.52 -10.44
C SER A 216 6.39 8.64 -9.75
N PHE A 217 5.94 7.50 -9.25
CA PHE A 217 6.79 6.50 -8.62
C PHE A 217 6.56 5.15 -9.28
N GLY A 218 7.64 4.45 -9.64
CA GLY A 218 7.60 3.19 -10.38
C GLY A 218 7.45 1.96 -9.49
N ASN A 219 7.30 2.17 -8.18
CA ASN A 219 7.35 1.15 -7.15
C ASN A 219 6.20 1.31 -6.15
N ILE A 220 5.03 1.72 -6.62
CA ILE A 220 3.82 1.79 -5.81
C ILE A 220 3.02 0.50 -5.98
N CYS A 221 2.30 0.11 -4.95
CA CYS A 221 1.37 -1.00 -5.04
C CYS A 221 0.23 -0.83 -4.03
N TRP A 222 -0.87 -1.52 -4.28
CA TRP A 222 -1.96 -1.66 -3.32
C TRP A 222 -1.71 -2.86 -2.42
N PHE A 223 -2.06 -2.75 -1.15
CA PHE A 223 -2.06 -3.81 -0.15
C PHE A 223 -3.48 -4.02 0.35
N THR A 224 -3.87 -5.28 0.53
CA THR A 224 -5.22 -5.61 1.01
C THR A 224 -5.25 -6.95 1.73
N ASN A 225 -6.28 -7.15 2.55
CA ASN A 225 -6.65 -8.43 3.15
C ASN A 225 -8.13 -8.81 2.83
N LEU A 226 -8.68 -8.19 1.77
CA LEU A 226 -9.95 -8.53 1.14
C LEU A 226 -9.71 -9.47 -0.04
N ASP A 227 -10.45 -10.56 -0.11
CA ASP A 227 -10.18 -11.61 -1.09
C ASP A 227 -10.44 -11.10 -2.51
N ILE A 228 -9.54 -11.40 -3.45
CA ILE A 228 -9.59 -10.92 -4.83
C ILE A 228 -9.27 -12.03 -5.81
N GLN A 229 -9.83 -11.98 -7.02
CA GLN A 229 -9.59 -13.02 -8.03
C GLN A 229 -8.11 -13.18 -8.39
N LYS A 230 -7.37 -12.08 -8.50
CA LYS A 230 -5.95 -12.05 -8.91
C LYS A 230 -5.04 -13.00 -8.10
N ARG A 231 -5.26 -13.15 -6.80
CA ARG A 231 -4.40 -13.99 -5.94
C ARG A 231 -4.67 -15.49 -6.09
N HIS A 232 -5.69 -15.85 -6.86
CA HIS A 232 -6.06 -17.23 -7.20
C HIS A 232 -5.70 -17.57 -8.65
N GLU A 233 -5.03 -16.66 -9.38
CA GLU A 233 -4.58 -16.89 -10.75
C GLU A 233 -3.21 -17.60 -10.74
N ASP A 234 -3.13 -18.71 -11.48
CA ASP A 234 -1.86 -19.40 -11.65
C ASP A 234 -0.90 -18.62 -12.55
N LEU A 235 0.35 -18.53 -12.11
CA LEU A 235 1.45 -18.06 -12.95
C LEU A 235 1.81 -19.15 -13.96
N ILE A 236 1.73 -18.83 -15.25
CA ILE A 236 2.10 -19.77 -16.31
C ILE A 236 3.62 -19.99 -16.30
N LEU A 237 4.05 -21.22 -16.00
CA LEU A 237 5.45 -21.63 -15.99
C LEU A 237 5.79 -22.38 -17.27
N TYR A 238 6.88 -22.00 -17.93
CA TYR A 238 7.30 -22.60 -19.21
C TYR A 238 8.81 -22.82 -19.33
N LYS A 239 9.59 -22.26 -18.41
CA LYS A 239 11.04 -22.47 -18.38
C LYS A 239 11.37 -23.82 -17.73
N ARG A 240 12.49 -24.40 -18.14
CA ARG A 240 13.09 -25.58 -17.52
C ARG A 240 14.36 -25.20 -16.79
N TYR A 241 14.64 -25.88 -15.70
CA TYR A 241 15.82 -25.65 -14.90
C TYR A 241 17.09 -26.06 -15.66
N ASN A 242 18.08 -25.17 -15.62
CA ASN A 242 19.45 -25.40 -16.07
C ASN A 242 20.42 -24.71 -15.09
N PRO A 243 21.36 -25.42 -14.45
CA PRO A 243 22.26 -24.84 -13.46
C PRO A 243 23.06 -23.61 -13.94
N GLU A 244 23.33 -23.49 -15.24
CA GLU A 244 24.04 -22.32 -15.79
C GLU A 244 23.17 -21.05 -15.82
N GLU A 245 21.87 -21.19 -16.12
CA GLU A 245 20.92 -20.07 -16.14
C GLU A 245 20.38 -19.72 -14.74
N TYR A 246 20.31 -20.72 -13.86
CA TYR A 246 19.78 -20.60 -12.50
C TYR A 246 20.85 -20.99 -11.47
N PRO A 247 21.94 -20.20 -11.37
CA PRO A 247 23.03 -20.49 -10.45
C PRO A 247 22.53 -20.47 -9.00
N LYS A 248 23.15 -21.31 -8.17
CA LYS A 248 22.94 -21.29 -6.72
C LYS A 248 23.59 -20.06 -6.10
N TYR A 249 23.02 -19.53 -5.02
CA TYR A 249 23.71 -18.52 -4.22
C TYR A 249 24.89 -19.13 -3.48
N ASP A 250 25.95 -18.33 -3.30
CA ASP A 250 27.17 -18.76 -2.61
C ASP A 250 26.91 -19.05 -1.12
N ASN A 251 25.90 -18.40 -0.54
CA ASN A 251 25.66 -18.32 0.90
C ASN A 251 24.25 -18.75 1.34
N TYR A 252 23.43 -19.27 0.42
CA TYR A 252 22.11 -19.84 0.68
C TYR A 252 21.94 -21.14 -0.10
N ASP A 253 21.18 -22.09 0.45
CA ASP A 253 20.75 -23.32 -0.23
C ASP A 253 19.57 -23.05 -1.19
N VAL A 254 19.75 -22.10 -2.11
CA VAL A 254 18.68 -21.52 -2.94
C VAL A 254 19.23 -21.15 -4.32
N ILE A 255 18.46 -21.38 -5.39
CA ILE A 255 18.82 -20.93 -6.75
C ILE A 255 18.36 -19.50 -7.04
N ASP A 256 19.12 -18.74 -7.83
CA ASP A 256 18.71 -17.41 -8.31
C ASP A 256 17.77 -17.55 -9.50
N VAL A 257 16.54 -17.07 -9.33
CA VAL A 257 15.60 -16.86 -10.43
C VAL A 257 15.49 -15.36 -10.63
N ASN A 258 16.19 -14.84 -11.64
CA ASN A 258 16.36 -13.40 -11.77
C ASN A 258 15.06 -12.66 -12.16
N LYS A 259 14.13 -13.31 -12.85
CA LYS A 259 12.84 -12.75 -13.26
C LYS A 259 11.69 -13.70 -12.95
N VAL A 260 10.55 -13.15 -12.56
CA VAL A 260 9.33 -13.93 -12.24
C VAL A 260 8.91 -14.86 -13.39
N LYS A 261 8.97 -14.38 -14.64
CA LYS A 261 8.65 -15.18 -15.83
C LYS A 261 9.63 -16.31 -16.14
N GLU A 262 10.76 -16.36 -15.43
CA GLU A 262 11.82 -17.36 -15.63
C GLU A 262 11.74 -18.47 -14.57
N ILE A 263 10.72 -18.48 -13.68
CA ILE A 263 10.54 -19.57 -12.70
C ILE A 263 10.40 -20.92 -13.44
N PRO A 264 11.28 -21.90 -13.16
CA PRO A 264 11.27 -23.19 -13.84
C PRO A 264 10.12 -24.11 -13.37
N VAL A 265 9.52 -24.84 -14.32
CA VAL A 265 8.38 -25.74 -14.11
C VAL A 265 8.78 -27.13 -13.58
N ASP A 266 10.07 -27.44 -13.55
CA ASP A 266 10.63 -28.74 -13.20
C ASP A 266 11.62 -28.68 -12.02
N TYR A 267 11.66 -27.56 -11.30
CA TYR A 267 12.46 -27.40 -10.08
C TYR A 267 11.58 -27.43 -8.83
N ASP A 268 11.87 -28.37 -7.92
CA ASP A 268 11.13 -28.58 -6.67
C ASP A 268 11.82 -27.95 -5.44
N GLY A 269 13.04 -27.44 -5.60
CA GLY A 269 13.81 -26.81 -4.53
C GLY A 269 13.41 -25.36 -4.24
N VAL A 270 14.10 -24.74 -3.29
CA VAL A 270 13.87 -23.34 -2.92
C VAL A 270 14.46 -22.41 -3.98
N MET A 271 13.68 -21.40 -4.38
CA MET A 271 14.02 -20.43 -5.41
C MET A 271 14.02 -19.01 -4.85
N GLY A 272 15.07 -18.26 -5.13
CA GLY A 272 15.19 -16.84 -4.83
C GLY A 272 14.64 -16.01 -5.98
N VAL A 273 13.47 -15.41 -5.78
CA VAL A 273 12.77 -14.58 -6.77
C VAL A 273 12.82 -13.09 -6.40
N PRO A 274 12.65 -12.16 -7.36
CA PRO A 274 12.54 -10.74 -7.05
C PRO A 274 11.30 -10.46 -6.19
N ILE A 275 11.32 -9.38 -5.40
CA ILE A 275 10.17 -8.97 -4.58
C ILE A 275 8.89 -8.72 -5.39
N THR A 276 9.03 -8.41 -6.68
CA THR A 276 7.90 -8.22 -7.61
C THR A 276 7.13 -9.51 -7.88
N PHE A 277 7.67 -10.68 -7.49
CA PHE A 277 6.92 -11.93 -7.47
C PHE A 277 5.62 -11.83 -6.67
N MET A 278 5.56 -11.01 -5.61
CA MET A 278 4.34 -10.87 -4.80
C MET A 278 3.13 -10.34 -5.57
N ASP A 279 3.35 -9.69 -6.72
CA ASP A 279 2.26 -9.30 -7.64
C ASP A 279 1.57 -10.51 -8.30
N LYS A 280 2.27 -11.64 -8.40
CA LYS A 280 1.84 -12.90 -9.04
C LYS A 280 1.73 -14.05 -8.04
N PHE A 281 1.78 -13.75 -6.74
CA PHE A 281 1.75 -14.78 -5.73
C PHE A 281 0.36 -15.40 -5.62
N ASN A 282 0.28 -16.70 -5.87
CA ASN A 282 -0.86 -17.56 -5.59
C ASN A 282 -0.44 -18.61 -4.55
N SER A 283 -1.10 -18.61 -3.39
CA SER A 283 -0.79 -19.52 -2.29
C SER A 283 -1.17 -20.98 -2.56
N ALA A 284 -1.94 -21.26 -3.62
CA ALA A 284 -2.20 -22.62 -4.08
C ALA A 284 -1.07 -23.16 -4.98
N GLN A 285 -0.28 -22.27 -5.60
CA GLN A 285 0.78 -22.64 -6.53
C GLN A 285 2.17 -22.58 -5.89
N PHE A 286 2.39 -21.66 -4.97
CA PHE A 286 3.67 -21.44 -4.31
C PHE A 286 3.54 -21.29 -2.80
N GLU A 287 4.56 -21.73 -2.10
CA GLU A 287 4.79 -21.48 -0.68
C GLU A 287 5.88 -20.41 -0.52
N ILE A 288 5.67 -19.45 0.39
CA ILE A 288 6.71 -18.49 0.78
C ILE A 288 7.51 -19.08 1.95
N ILE A 289 8.73 -19.50 1.65
CA ILE A 289 9.68 -20.04 2.63
C ILE A 289 10.23 -18.91 3.51
N GLY A 290 10.56 -17.77 2.91
CA GLY A 290 11.24 -16.69 3.61
C GLY A 290 11.74 -15.58 2.70
N MET A 291 12.72 -14.83 3.16
CA MET A 291 13.46 -13.84 2.39
C MET A 291 14.92 -13.79 2.84
N ALA A 292 15.79 -13.16 2.04
CA ALA A 292 17.17 -12.89 2.46
C ALA A 292 17.22 -12.12 3.81
N GLU A 293 18.31 -12.24 4.56
CA GLU A 293 18.43 -11.71 5.92
C GLU A 293 18.81 -10.22 6.00
N ASP A 294 18.98 -9.54 4.84
CA ASP A 294 19.44 -8.15 4.72
C ASP A 294 18.42 -7.09 5.17
N ASN A 295 17.20 -7.50 5.52
CA ASN A 295 16.21 -6.65 6.20
C ASN A 295 15.81 -7.21 7.57
N GLY A 296 16.63 -8.06 8.21
CA GLY A 296 16.34 -8.68 9.51
C GLY A 296 16.81 -10.12 9.56
N LYS A 297 17.24 -10.59 10.74
CA LYS A 297 17.68 -11.97 10.96
C LYS A 297 16.49 -12.88 11.32
N GLY A 298 16.52 -14.12 10.87
CA GLY A 298 15.53 -15.16 11.15
C GLY A 298 14.39 -15.25 10.13
N TYR A 299 14.53 -14.62 8.96
CA TYR A 299 13.47 -14.57 7.94
C TYR A 299 13.73 -15.47 6.73
N SER A 300 14.91 -16.07 6.61
CA SER A 300 15.25 -16.99 5.51
C SER A 300 14.43 -18.29 5.50
N GLY A 301 13.80 -18.62 6.63
CA GLY A 301 13.11 -19.90 6.81
C GLY A 301 14.10 -21.04 7.00
N THR A 302 13.59 -22.22 7.36
CA THR A 302 14.43 -23.37 7.71
C THR A 302 15.04 -24.07 6.49
N GLU A 303 14.43 -23.93 5.31
CA GLU A 303 14.87 -24.63 4.10
C GLU A 303 15.95 -23.88 3.32
N ALA A 304 15.99 -22.54 3.37
CA ALA A 304 16.93 -21.74 2.57
C ALA A 304 18.39 -21.76 3.07
N LYS A 305 18.63 -22.22 4.30
CA LYS A 305 19.94 -22.38 4.98
C LYS A 305 20.97 -21.27 4.65
N TRP A 306 20.92 -20.19 5.42
CA TRP A 306 21.92 -19.13 5.37
C TRP A 306 23.23 -19.51 6.07
N ASP A 307 24.38 -19.14 5.51
CA ASP A 307 25.72 -19.37 6.09
C ASP A 307 26.05 -18.55 7.35
N GLY A 308 25.24 -17.52 7.65
CA GLY A 308 25.42 -16.64 8.80
C GLY A 308 26.38 -15.47 8.61
N ILE A 309 26.97 -15.30 7.42
CA ILE A 309 28.04 -14.33 7.15
C ILE A 309 27.47 -13.09 6.43
N ASN A 310 27.11 -13.22 5.15
CA ASN A 310 26.59 -12.10 4.35
C ASN A 310 25.06 -12.18 4.28
N PRO A 311 24.31 -11.20 4.78
CA PRO A 311 22.85 -11.30 4.83
C PRO A 311 22.19 -11.14 3.45
N HIS A 312 22.88 -10.59 2.44
CA HIS A 312 22.37 -10.51 1.07
C HIS A 312 22.54 -11.85 0.35
N CYS A 313 21.73 -12.12 -0.67
CA CYS A 313 22.04 -13.23 -1.59
C CYS A 313 23.27 -12.88 -2.42
N VAL A 314 24.24 -13.79 -2.52
CA VAL A 314 25.51 -13.56 -3.20
C VAL A 314 25.66 -14.53 -4.37
N ILE A 315 26.13 -14.03 -5.52
CA ILE A 315 26.58 -14.87 -6.64
C ILE A 315 27.94 -14.38 -7.08
N ASN A 316 28.91 -15.29 -7.13
CA ASN A 316 30.29 -14.98 -7.53
C ASN A 316 30.85 -13.78 -6.74
N GLY A 317 30.58 -13.75 -5.43
CA GLY A 317 31.01 -12.68 -4.52
C GLY A 317 30.28 -11.35 -4.67
N LYS A 318 29.23 -11.24 -5.52
CA LYS A 318 28.45 -10.00 -5.72
C LYS A 318 27.08 -10.10 -5.07
N ASN A 319 26.75 -9.10 -4.26
CA ASN A 319 25.42 -8.98 -3.66
C ASN A 319 24.35 -8.77 -4.74
N LYS A 320 23.25 -9.51 -4.62
CA LYS A 320 22.01 -9.30 -5.36
C LYS A 320 21.09 -8.36 -4.60
N PHE A 321 20.15 -7.77 -5.33
CA PHE A 321 19.00 -7.11 -4.72
C PHE A 321 18.19 -8.11 -3.89
N LYS A 322 17.37 -7.57 -2.99
CA LYS A 322 16.51 -8.32 -2.09
C LYS A 322 15.71 -9.42 -2.81
N ARG A 323 15.76 -10.64 -2.27
CA ARG A 323 15.06 -11.82 -2.80
C ARG A 323 14.06 -12.37 -1.79
N ILE A 324 12.95 -12.89 -2.31
CA ILE A 324 11.98 -13.71 -1.58
C ILE A 324 12.28 -15.17 -1.93
N PHE A 325 12.24 -16.05 -0.94
CA PHE A 325 12.45 -17.47 -1.11
C PHE A 325 11.11 -18.17 -1.21
N ILE A 326 10.89 -18.87 -2.32
CA ILE A 326 9.64 -19.57 -2.62
C ILE A 326 9.91 -21.03 -2.98
N LYS A 327 8.87 -21.84 -2.87
CA LYS A 327 8.86 -23.23 -3.32
C LYS A 327 7.54 -23.51 -4.03
N ARG A 328 7.52 -24.45 -4.97
CA ARG A 328 6.27 -24.85 -5.62
C ARG A 328 5.51 -25.83 -4.75
N ILE A 329 4.19 -25.66 -4.71
CA ILE A 329 3.27 -26.62 -4.10
C ILE A 329 2.92 -27.67 -5.15
N LYS A 330 2.93 -28.95 -4.76
CA LYS A 330 2.61 -30.09 -5.62
C LYS A 330 1.16 -30.50 -5.48
#